data_AF-A0A9D5F698-F1
#
_entry.id   AF-A0A9D5F698-F1
#
_cell.length_a   1.000
_cell.length_b   1.000
_cell.length_c   1.000
_cell.angle_alpha   90.00
_cell.angle_beta   90.00
_cell.angle_gamma   90.00
#
_symmetry.space_group_name_H-M   'P 1'
#
loop_
_entity.id
_entity.type
_entity.pdbx_description
1 polymer ?
#
loop_
_entity_poly.entity_id
_entity_poly.type
_entity_poly.pdbx_seq_one_letter_code
_entity_poly.pdbx_strand_id
1 'polypeptide(L)'
;MRPAARWPLHPAPREGEALSSWLQRIAACYQMEVRDLLAHDLGHGQVDDLDIAPPMSLLTVLSQRSGIEVDRLRCMSVADWVPWLLDSLDDRISAALETYAFQFSVLLPRRNRKIRIVARWRAWLPSQPIERACPLCLNDPAGQAILLAWKLPLMLSCPLHGCWLESYWGIPGRFLRWENADPSPRAAGEAITAMDRRTWQGMTTGYVELPRRRIHAGLWFRILRTLLDELNTPLSTCGTYAGYIRHVWEACGYPPRAGQSLWRPYETLNPAVRIQMLEAAATAIRLIESRVISPPGEQAKLFWSEPQTEFTNGLPTRERKQESINVWQEAIKAINKAVADARHNPETARSLFALAANGRRHDPESLERLRTEFSKDGIPLKFLSHYDPDEPFACLTLNNALYDKF
;
A
#
# COMPACT_ATOMS: atom_id res chain seq x y z
N MET A 1 -12.01 -40.27 -30.94
CA MET A 1 -10.57 -40.34 -30.56
C MET A 1 -10.47 -41.07 -29.23
N ARG A 2 -9.59 -42.06 -29.09
CA ARG A 2 -9.25 -42.60 -27.76
C ARG A 2 -8.60 -41.46 -26.96
N PRO A 3 -8.97 -41.24 -25.69
CA PRO A 3 -8.30 -40.23 -24.87
C PRO A 3 -6.80 -40.55 -24.83
N ALA A 4 -5.96 -39.52 -24.96
CA ALA A 4 -4.52 -39.68 -24.76
C ALA A 4 -4.31 -40.31 -23.37
N ALA A 5 -3.44 -41.30 -23.28
CA ALA A 5 -3.16 -41.94 -22.00
C ALA A 5 -2.69 -40.88 -21.00
N ARG A 6 -3.05 -41.00 -19.72
CA ARG A 6 -2.48 -40.11 -18.70
C ARG A 6 -0.99 -40.37 -18.55
N TRP A 7 -0.23 -39.34 -18.17
CA TRP A 7 1.18 -39.51 -17.79
C TRP A 7 1.30 -40.45 -16.59
N PRO A 8 2.02 -41.57 -16.72
CA PRO A 8 2.21 -42.51 -15.61
C PRO A 8 2.90 -41.87 -14.40
N LEU A 9 3.82 -40.92 -14.67
CA LEU A 9 4.56 -40.18 -13.66
C LEU A 9 4.50 -38.67 -13.97
N HIS A 10 4.02 -37.88 -13.04
CA HIS A 10 4.12 -36.43 -13.13
C HIS A 10 3.99 -35.81 -11.74
N PRO A 11 4.79 -34.80 -11.39
CA PRO A 11 4.66 -34.11 -10.12
C PRO A 11 3.37 -33.27 -10.08
N ALA A 12 2.76 -33.13 -8.92
CA ALA A 12 1.67 -32.18 -8.74
C ALA A 12 2.17 -30.73 -8.87
N PRO A 13 1.41 -29.82 -9.52
CA PRO A 13 1.70 -28.40 -9.52
C PRO A 13 1.54 -27.83 -8.12
N ARG A 14 2.42 -26.91 -7.76
CA ARG A 14 2.36 -26.19 -6.49
C ARG A 14 1.57 -24.90 -6.62
N GLU A 15 1.10 -24.42 -5.47
CA GLU A 15 0.41 -23.15 -5.39
C GLU A 15 1.33 -22.01 -5.85
N GLY A 16 0.84 -21.21 -6.80
CA GLY A 16 1.59 -20.08 -7.38
C GLY A 16 2.78 -20.47 -8.26
N GLU A 17 2.97 -21.76 -8.57
CA GLU A 17 4.02 -22.23 -9.48
C GLU A 17 3.78 -21.73 -10.90
N ALA A 18 4.85 -21.29 -11.57
CA ALA A 18 4.79 -20.90 -12.98
C ALA A 18 4.61 -22.13 -13.89
N LEU A 19 3.82 -22.00 -14.96
CA LEU A 19 3.56 -23.10 -15.90
C LEU A 19 4.86 -23.65 -16.48
N SER A 20 5.79 -22.77 -16.86
CA SER A 20 7.09 -23.18 -17.38
C SER A 20 7.88 -23.99 -16.34
N SER A 21 7.75 -23.69 -15.05
CA SER A 21 8.45 -24.41 -13.98
C SER A 21 7.90 -25.81 -13.77
N TRP A 22 6.59 -25.95 -13.78
CA TRP A 22 5.96 -27.26 -13.66
C TRP A 22 6.27 -28.16 -14.87
N LEU A 23 6.26 -27.61 -16.09
CA LEU A 23 6.66 -28.35 -17.28
C LEU A 23 8.13 -28.81 -17.22
N GLN A 24 9.04 -27.98 -16.70
CA GLN A 24 10.43 -28.39 -16.46
C GLN A 24 10.52 -29.58 -15.50
N ARG A 25 9.72 -29.57 -14.42
CA ARG A 25 9.67 -30.69 -13.47
C ARG A 25 9.07 -31.96 -14.06
N ILE A 26 8.06 -31.85 -14.92
CA ILE A 26 7.52 -32.99 -15.67
C ILE A 26 8.59 -33.55 -16.61
N ALA A 27 9.21 -32.70 -17.42
CA ALA A 27 10.22 -33.12 -18.39
C ALA A 27 11.42 -33.82 -17.69
N ALA A 28 11.81 -33.33 -16.52
CA ALA A 28 12.83 -33.95 -15.68
C ALA A 28 12.47 -35.39 -15.23
N CYS A 29 11.20 -35.70 -14.96
CA CYS A 29 10.77 -37.06 -14.62
C CYS A 29 11.03 -38.08 -15.75
N TYR A 30 11.10 -37.60 -17.00
CA TYR A 30 11.33 -38.43 -18.18
C TYR A 30 12.70 -38.20 -18.82
N GLN A 31 13.59 -37.45 -18.16
CA GLN A 31 14.93 -37.11 -18.67
C GLN A 31 14.90 -36.48 -20.08
N MET A 32 13.91 -35.63 -20.33
CA MET A 32 13.75 -34.92 -21.60
C MET A 32 13.74 -33.41 -21.41
N GLU A 33 13.92 -32.67 -22.49
CA GLU A 33 13.76 -31.21 -22.50
C GLU A 33 12.28 -30.83 -22.66
N VAL A 34 11.90 -29.66 -22.14
CA VAL A 34 10.52 -29.14 -22.27
C VAL A 34 10.13 -28.96 -23.74
N ARG A 35 11.09 -28.60 -24.60
CA ARG A 35 10.86 -28.47 -26.04
C ARG A 35 10.41 -29.81 -26.66
N ASP A 36 11.02 -30.91 -26.24
CA ASP A 36 10.69 -32.24 -26.76
C ASP A 36 9.34 -32.71 -26.21
N LEU A 37 9.06 -32.44 -24.93
CA LEU A 37 7.75 -32.68 -24.33
C LEU A 37 6.64 -31.93 -25.08
N LEU A 38 6.85 -30.64 -25.37
CA LEU A 38 5.91 -29.82 -26.13
C LEU A 38 5.71 -30.38 -27.54
N ALA A 39 6.80 -30.61 -28.28
CA ALA A 39 6.75 -30.99 -29.68
C ALA A 39 6.16 -32.39 -29.92
N HIS A 40 6.59 -33.36 -29.12
CA HIS A 40 6.32 -34.77 -29.39
C HIS A 40 5.15 -35.34 -28.60
N ASP A 41 4.90 -34.83 -27.38
CA ASP A 41 3.84 -35.35 -26.52
C ASP A 41 2.59 -34.47 -26.52
N LEU A 42 2.78 -33.15 -26.48
CA LEU A 42 1.69 -32.18 -26.36
C LEU A 42 1.22 -31.63 -27.72
N GLY A 43 1.99 -31.87 -28.80
CA GLY A 43 1.64 -31.42 -30.15
C GLY A 43 1.79 -29.90 -30.35
N HIS A 44 2.67 -29.27 -29.59
CA HIS A 44 2.94 -27.83 -29.63
C HIS A 44 4.39 -27.55 -30.01
N GLY A 45 4.63 -26.55 -30.86
CA GLY A 45 5.98 -26.05 -31.12
C GLY A 45 6.59 -25.35 -29.90
N GLN A 46 7.64 -24.57 -30.13
CA GLN A 46 8.13 -23.66 -29.11
C GLN A 46 7.04 -22.65 -28.73
N VAL A 47 6.77 -22.52 -27.43
CA VAL A 47 5.82 -21.57 -26.87
C VAL A 47 6.60 -20.62 -25.97
N ASP A 48 6.81 -19.39 -26.43
CA ASP A 48 7.65 -18.41 -25.71
C ASP A 48 6.93 -17.72 -24.55
N ASP A 49 5.60 -17.82 -24.47
CA ASP A 49 4.72 -17.09 -23.56
C ASP A 49 3.98 -17.98 -22.55
N LEU A 50 4.55 -19.16 -22.22
CA LEU A 50 3.94 -20.15 -21.30
C LEU A 50 3.44 -19.55 -19.98
N ASP A 51 4.20 -18.62 -19.40
CA ASP A 51 3.83 -18.00 -18.12
C ASP A 51 2.97 -16.75 -18.29
N ILE A 52 2.77 -16.26 -19.52
CA ILE A 52 2.00 -15.05 -19.79
C ILE A 52 0.61 -15.41 -20.30
N ALA A 53 0.52 -16.14 -21.41
CA ALA A 53 -0.71 -16.41 -22.13
C ALA A 53 -0.67 -17.76 -22.85
N PRO A 54 -0.54 -18.88 -22.11
CA PRO A 54 -0.43 -20.20 -22.73
C PRO A 54 -1.68 -20.51 -23.59
N PRO A 55 -1.52 -21.10 -24.79
CA PRO A 55 -2.64 -21.43 -25.65
C PRO A 55 -3.66 -22.35 -24.96
N MET A 56 -4.95 -22.09 -25.15
CA MET A 56 -6.00 -22.94 -24.58
C MET A 56 -5.94 -24.39 -25.05
N SER A 57 -5.49 -24.62 -26.28
CA SER A 57 -5.23 -25.95 -26.81
C SER A 57 -4.17 -26.69 -25.99
N LEU A 58 -3.08 -26.01 -25.62
CA LEU A 58 -2.03 -26.56 -24.77
C LEU A 58 -2.57 -26.91 -23.37
N LEU A 59 -3.30 -26.00 -22.73
CA LEU A 59 -3.89 -26.25 -21.42
C LEU A 59 -4.88 -27.43 -21.44
N THR A 60 -5.63 -27.59 -22.53
CA THR A 60 -6.57 -28.71 -22.71
C THR A 60 -5.83 -30.04 -22.80
N VAL A 61 -4.75 -30.11 -23.58
CA VAL A 61 -3.94 -31.33 -23.70
C VAL A 61 -3.24 -31.63 -22.36
N LEU A 62 -2.68 -30.63 -21.70
CA LEU A 62 -2.08 -30.77 -20.37
C LEU A 62 -3.08 -31.32 -19.35
N SER A 63 -4.32 -30.82 -19.36
CA SER A 63 -5.39 -31.32 -18.50
C SER A 63 -5.70 -32.79 -18.78
N GLN A 64 -5.78 -33.20 -20.05
CA GLN A 64 -6.01 -34.60 -20.42
C GLN A 64 -4.85 -35.52 -20.00
N ARG A 65 -3.59 -35.07 -20.18
CA ARG A 65 -2.39 -35.85 -19.87
C ARG A 65 -2.14 -35.98 -18.37
N SER A 66 -2.32 -34.90 -17.61
CA SER A 66 -2.07 -34.88 -16.17
C SER A 66 -3.30 -35.26 -15.33
N GLY A 67 -4.51 -35.09 -15.85
CA GLY A 67 -5.74 -35.19 -15.07
C GLY A 67 -5.99 -33.99 -14.16
N ILE A 68 -5.26 -32.88 -14.34
CA ILE A 68 -5.46 -31.63 -13.61
C ILE A 68 -6.48 -30.76 -14.33
N GLU A 69 -7.40 -30.14 -13.60
CA GLU A 69 -8.41 -29.24 -14.17
C GLU A 69 -7.76 -28.05 -14.90
N VAL A 70 -8.35 -27.68 -16.04
CA VAL A 70 -7.86 -26.58 -16.89
C VAL A 70 -7.76 -25.27 -16.11
N ASP A 71 -8.72 -24.99 -15.22
CA ASP A 71 -8.71 -23.76 -14.43
C ASP A 71 -7.50 -23.69 -13.48
N ARG A 72 -7.09 -24.81 -12.88
CA ARG A 72 -5.87 -24.85 -12.06
C ARG A 72 -4.61 -24.60 -12.89
N LEU A 73 -4.57 -25.08 -14.14
CA LEU A 73 -3.46 -24.83 -15.05
C LEU A 73 -3.42 -23.37 -15.52
N ARG A 74 -4.58 -22.73 -15.70
CA ARG A 74 -4.67 -21.30 -16.04
C ARG A 74 -4.03 -20.42 -14.96
N CYS A 75 -4.30 -20.71 -13.68
CA CYS A 75 -3.73 -20.00 -12.53
C CYS A 75 -2.18 -19.97 -12.49
N MET A 76 -1.51 -20.79 -13.29
CA MET A 76 -0.05 -20.85 -13.40
C MET A 76 0.52 -19.86 -14.44
N SER A 77 -0.33 -18.98 -14.98
CA SER A 77 0.02 -17.97 -15.98
C SER A 77 -0.62 -16.61 -15.66
N VAL A 78 -0.03 -15.52 -16.17
CA VAL A 78 -0.52 -14.15 -15.94
C VAL A 78 -1.90 -13.91 -16.58
N ALA A 79 -2.30 -14.67 -17.58
CA ALA A 79 -3.62 -14.56 -18.21
C ALA A 79 -4.76 -14.74 -17.21
N ASP A 80 -4.58 -15.56 -16.18
CA ASP A 80 -5.57 -15.77 -15.11
C ASP A 80 -5.68 -14.56 -14.15
N TRP A 81 -4.71 -13.66 -14.21
CA TRP A 81 -4.69 -12.44 -13.39
C TRP A 81 -5.34 -11.24 -14.08
N VAL A 82 -5.89 -11.43 -15.28
CA VAL A 82 -6.75 -10.45 -15.97
C VAL A 82 -8.18 -10.55 -15.40
N PRO A 83 -8.88 -9.44 -15.09
CA PRO A 83 -8.50 -8.04 -15.30
C PRO A 83 -7.91 -7.34 -14.05
N TRP A 84 -7.63 -8.09 -12.98
CA TRP A 84 -7.34 -7.48 -11.69
C TRP A 84 -5.88 -7.02 -11.56
N LEU A 85 -4.90 -7.84 -11.95
CA LEU A 85 -3.49 -7.42 -12.01
C LEU A 85 -3.24 -6.50 -13.19
N LEU A 86 -3.83 -6.77 -14.35
CA LEU A 86 -3.72 -5.96 -15.57
C LEU A 86 -5.05 -5.99 -16.32
N ASP A 87 -5.43 -4.88 -16.95
CA ASP A 87 -6.73 -4.78 -17.65
C ASP A 87 -6.86 -5.74 -18.83
N SER A 88 -5.75 -5.94 -19.55
CA SER A 88 -5.69 -6.73 -20.77
C SER A 88 -4.25 -7.16 -21.06
N LEU A 89 -4.10 -8.27 -21.78
CA LEU A 89 -2.85 -8.72 -22.36
C LEU A 89 -2.58 -8.12 -23.76
N ASP A 90 -3.53 -7.39 -24.34
CA ASP A 90 -3.35 -6.70 -25.61
C ASP A 90 -2.47 -5.45 -25.45
N ASP A 91 -1.27 -5.50 -26.03
CA ASP A 91 -0.28 -4.42 -25.96
C ASP A 91 -0.62 -3.24 -26.89
N ARG A 92 -1.62 -3.38 -27.76
CA ARG A 92 -2.00 -2.36 -28.76
C ARG A 92 -2.90 -1.26 -28.23
N ILE A 93 -3.41 -1.40 -27.01
CA ILE A 93 -4.32 -0.43 -26.39
C ILE A 93 -3.53 0.84 -26.03
N SER A 94 -3.66 1.89 -26.83
CA SER A 94 -2.85 3.12 -26.70
C SER A 94 -3.07 3.89 -25.37
N ALA A 95 -4.26 3.77 -24.79
CA ALA A 95 -4.62 4.44 -23.53
C ALA A 95 -4.32 3.58 -22.28
N ALA A 96 -3.79 2.36 -22.42
CA ALA A 96 -3.68 1.40 -21.32
C ALA A 96 -2.87 1.93 -20.13
N LEU A 97 -1.76 2.64 -20.37
CA LEU A 97 -0.96 3.23 -19.28
C LEU A 97 -1.77 4.27 -18.50
N GLU A 98 -2.49 5.14 -19.21
CA GLU A 98 -3.28 6.19 -18.58
C GLU A 98 -4.43 5.60 -17.75
N THR A 99 -5.17 4.66 -18.33
CA THR A 99 -6.29 4.01 -17.65
C THR A 99 -5.83 3.14 -16.48
N TYR A 100 -4.62 2.61 -16.51
CA TYR A 100 -4.14 1.76 -15.43
C TYR A 100 -3.38 2.53 -14.34
N ALA A 101 -2.43 3.38 -14.70
CA ALA A 101 -1.48 4.00 -13.76
C ALA A 101 -1.85 5.44 -13.35
N PHE A 102 -2.73 6.14 -14.07
CA PHE A 102 -3.04 7.56 -13.82
C PHE A 102 -4.42 7.82 -13.20
N GLN A 103 -5.21 6.78 -12.93
CA GLN A 103 -6.53 6.91 -12.31
C GLN A 103 -6.50 7.34 -10.84
N PHE A 104 -5.45 6.93 -10.11
CA PHE A 104 -5.30 7.18 -8.67
C PHE A 104 -4.23 8.24 -8.38
N SER A 105 -4.12 8.64 -7.12
CA SER A 105 -3.22 9.67 -6.60
C SER A 105 -2.78 9.33 -5.17
N VAL A 106 -1.47 9.32 -4.91
CA VAL A 106 -0.92 8.98 -3.58
C VAL A 106 -0.05 10.12 -3.06
N LEU A 107 1.11 10.35 -3.65
CA LEU A 107 2.06 11.40 -3.28
C LEU A 107 1.73 12.76 -3.90
N LEU A 108 1.12 12.75 -5.09
CA LEU A 108 0.79 13.96 -5.85
C LEU A 108 -0.73 14.08 -6.00
N PRO A 109 -1.31 15.28 -6.13
CA PRO A 109 -2.71 15.41 -6.50
C PRO A 109 -2.93 14.89 -7.93
N ARG A 110 -4.16 14.44 -8.22
CA ARG A 110 -4.54 13.96 -9.56
C ARG A 110 -4.40 15.04 -10.65
N ARG A 111 -4.63 16.30 -10.28
CA ARG A 111 -4.48 17.46 -11.15
C ARG A 111 -2.97 17.66 -11.37
N ASN A 112 -2.52 17.72 -12.63
CA ASN A 112 -1.13 17.96 -13.08
C ASN A 112 -0.32 16.73 -13.53
N ARG A 113 -0.92 15.54 -13.72
CA ARG A 113 -0.19 14.45 -14.37
C ARG A 113 -0.09 14.66 -15.87
N LYS A 114 1.14 14.66 -16.38
CA LYS A 114 1.40 14.69 -17.82
C LYS A 114 0.93 13.37 -18.44
N ILE A 115 -0.02 13.44 -19.37
CA ILE A 115 -0.46 12.29 -20.16
C ILE A 115 0.71 11.80 -21.02
N ARG A 116 0.91 10.48 -21.07
CA ARG A 116 2.00 9.84 -21.82
C ARG A 116 1.41 8.69 -22.62
N ILE A 117 1.72 8.68 -23.90
CA ILE A 117 1.36 7.57 -24.79
C ILE A 117 2.59 6.68 -24.90
N VAL A 118 2.41 5.40 -24.61
CA VAL A 118 3.46 4.38 -24.71
C VAL A 118 2.92 3.28 -25.59
N ALA A 119 3.58 3.07 -26.73
CA ALA A 119 3.23 1.99 -27.64
C ALA A 119 3.61 0.63 -27.01
N ARG A 120 2.79 -0.39 -27.23
CA ARG A 120 3.08 -1.79 -26.86
C ARG A 120 3.32 -1.97 -25.36
N TRP A 121 2.44 -1.38 -24.55
CA TRP A 121 2.56 -1.38 -23.09
C TRP A 121 1.58 -2.35 -22.45
N ARG A 122 2.06 -3.09 -21.43
CA ARG A 122 1.25 -3.97 -20.58
C ARG A 122 1.68 -3.75 -19.13
N ALA A 123 0.72 -3.57 -18.23
CA ALA A 123 1.01 -3.35 -16.82
C ALA A 123 1.79 -4.53 -16.23
N TRP A 124 2.82 -4.25 -15.45
CA TRP A 124 3.61 -5.24 -14.69
C TRP A 124 4.37 -6.29 -15.49
N LEU A 125 4.20 -6.41 -16.80
CA LEU A 125 4.96 -7.35 -17.63
C LEU A 125 6.31 -6.73 -18.00
N PRO A 126 7.44 -7.26 -17.47
CA PRO A 126 8.73 -6.66 -17.69
C PRO A 126 9.21 -6.86 -19.14
N SER A 127 9.93 -5.89 -19.69
CA SER A 127 10.51 -6.02 -21.04
C SER A 127 11.69 -7.00 -21.12
N GLN A 128 12.22 -7.40 -19.97
CA GLN A 128 13.31 -8.37 -19.82
C GLN A 128 12.87 -9.42 -18.78
N PRO A 129 13.22 -10.70 -18.97
CA PRO A 129 12.96 -11.73 -17.97
C PRO A 129 13.53 -11.36 -16.60
N ILE A 130 12.83 -11.77 -15.55
CA ILE A 130 13.30 -11.62 -14.17
C ILE A 130 13.55 -13.02 -13.62
N GLU A 131 14.83 -13.31 -13.34
CA GLU A 131 15.29 -14.61 -12.84
C GLU A 131 15.73 -14.43 -11.39
N ARG A 132 14.78 -14.58 -10.48
CA ARG A 132 15.04 -14.45 -9.05
C ARG A 132 14.19 -15.42 -8.25
N ALA A 133 14.68 -15.78 -7.08
CA ALA A 133 14.00 -16.71 -6.21
C ALA A 133 14.38 -16.46 -4.74
N CYS A 134 13.59 -17.02 -3.84
CA CYS A 134 13.95 -17.05 -2.42
C CYS A 134 14.97 -18.18 -2.18
N PRO A 135 16.18 -17.89 -1.63
CA PRO A 135 17.17 -18.93 -1.34
C PRO A 135 16.65 -20.01 -0.38
N LEU A 136 15.83 -19.62 0.60
CA LEU A 136 15.23 -20.55 1.55
C LEU A 136 14.17 -21.45 0.91
N CYS A 137 13.32 -20.92 0.02
CA CYS A 137 12.34 -21.73 -0.70
C CYS A 137 12.99 -22.74 -1.65
N LEU A 138 14.09 -22.35 -2.33
CA LEU A 138 14.76 -23.25 -3.29
C LEU A 138 15.68 -24.28 -2.64
N ASN A 139 16.18 -24.03 -1.43
CA ASN A 139 17.00 -24.99 -0.70
C ASN A 139 16.22 -26.22 -0.25
N ASP A 140 14.89 -26.17 -0.24
CA ASP A 140 14.08 -27.37 0.01
C ASP A 140 14.20 -28.34 -1.19
N PRO A 141 14.72 -29.57 -1.00
CA PRO A 141 14.83 -30.56 -2.07
C PRO A 141 13.47 -30.99 -2.63
N ALA A 142 12.42 -30.94 -1.80
CA ALA A 142 11.04 -31.15 -2.23
C ALA A 142 10.44 -29.87 -2.85
N GLY A 143 11.27 -28.83 -3.06
CA GLY A 143 10.94 -27.40 -3.06
C GLY A 143 11.35 -26.60 -4.32
N GLN A 144 11.95 -27.20 -5.34
CA GLN A 144 12.45 -26.50 -6.56
C GLN A 144 11.39 -26.02 -7.57
N ALA A 145 10.29 -25.43 -7.12
CA ALA A 145 9.29 -24.79 -7.98
C ALA A 145 9.58 -23.29 -8.06
N ILE A 146 9.64 -22.75 -9.27
CA ILE A 146 9.74 -21.30 -9.50
C ILE A 146 8.33 -20.72 -9.49
N LEU A 147 8.09 -19.79 -8.56
CA LEU A 147 6.79 -19.14 -8.45
C LEU A 147 6.61 -18.08 -9.54
N LEU A 148 5.40 -17.99 -10.09
CA LEU A 148 5.05 -17.00 -11.11
C LEU A 148 5.26 -15.56 -10.61
N ALA A 149 4.94 -15.31 -9.35
CA ALA A 149 5.10 -14.00 -8.71
C ALA A 149 6.56 -13.50 -8.69
N TRP A 150 7.55 -14.41 -8.63
CA TRP A 150 8.96 -14.02 -8.63
C TRP A 150 9.42 -13.51 -9.99
N LYS A 151 8.75 -13.93 -11.07
CA LYS A 151 9.03 -13.52 -12.46
C LYS A 151 8.43 -12.14 -12.79
N LEU A 152 7.64 -11.57 -11.89
CA LEU A 152 7.04 -10.24 -12.05
C LEU A 152 7.69 -9.22 -11.11
N PRO A 153 7.79 -7.94 -11.51
CA PRO A 153 8.34 -6.85 -10.71
C PRO A 153 7.30 -6.29 -9.72
N LEU A 154 6.72 -7.17 -8.89
CA LEU A 154 5.65 -6.80 -7.94
C LEU A 154 6.14 -6.70 -6.48
N MET A 155 7.22 -7.40 -6.17
CA MET A 155 7.77 -7.54 -4.81
C MET A 155 9.29 -7.63 -4.85
N LEU A 156 9.98 -7.46 -3.73
CA LEU A 156 11.45 -7.58 -3.64
C LEU A 156 11.90 -8.70 -2.69
N SER A 157 11.02 -9.13 -1.80
CA SER A 157 11.26 -10.10 -0.75
C SER A 157 10.28 -11.27 -0.81
N CYS A 158 10.68 -12.39 -0.23
CA CYS A 158 9.83 -13.54 -0.05
C CYS A 158 8.76 -13.24 1.02
N PRO A 159 7.46 -13.34 0.72
CA PRO A 159 6.41 -13.05 1.70
C PRO A 159 6.36 -14.06 2.86
N LEU A 160 6.91 -15.26 2.66
CA LEU A 160 6.99 -16.31 3.68
C LEU A 160 8.20 -16.13 4.59
N HIS A 161 9.38 -15.86 4.01
CA HIS A 161 10.65 -15.84 4.74
C HIS A 161 11.17 -14.45 5.09
N GLY A 162 10.64 -13.39 4.48
CA GLY A 162 11.09 -12.00 4.68
C GLY A 162 12.51 -11.70 4.16
N CYS A 163 13.16 -12.63 3.48
CA CYS A 163 14.46 -12.40 2.84
C CYS A 163 14.28 -11.86 1.42
N TRP A 164 15.30 -11.21 0.89
CA TRP A 164 15.35 -10.79 -0.50
C TRP A 164 15.15 -11.95 -1.47
N LEU A 165 14.51 -11.64 -2.61
CA LEU A 165 14.54 -12.50 -3.79
C LEU A 165 15.88 -12.26 -4.50
N GLU A 166 16.73 -13.27 -4.52
CA GLU A 166 18.08 -13.21 -5.07
C GLU A 166 18.10 -13.68 -6.51
N SER A 167 18.95 -13.07 -7.34
CA SER A 167 19.06 -13.40 -8.75
C SER A 167 19.74 -14.74 -8.96
N TYR A 168 19.31 -15.46 -9.98
CA TYR A 168 19.90 -16.73 -10.38
C TYR A 168 20.11 -16.80 -11.90
N TRP A 169 21.09 -17.60 -12.33
CA TRP A 169 21.22 -18.03 -13.71
C TRP A 169 20.39 -19.29 -13.95
N GLY A 170 19.53 -19.27 -14.96
CA GLY A 170 18.74 -20.43 -15.31
C GLY A 170 18.22 -20.46 -16.73
N ILE A 171 17.24 -21.34 -16.95
CA ILE A 171 16.40 -21.35 -18.15
C ILE A 171 14.95 -21.09 -17.71
N PRO A 172 14.03 -20.72 -18.61
CA PRO A 172 12.65 -20.42 -18.23
C PRO A 172 12.01 -21.53 -17.38
N GLY A 173 11.70 -21.21 -16.12
CA GLY A 173 11.08 -22.12 -15.15
C GLY A 173 12.03 -23.02 -14.35
N ARG A 174 13.34 -22.95 -14.58
CA ARG A 174 14.31 -23.82 -13.92
C ARG A 174 15.52 -23.03 -13.42
N PHE A 175 15.79 -23.19 -12.13
CA PHE A 175 17.01 -22.72 -11.48
C PHE A 175 18.21 -23.62 -11.84
N LEU A 176 19.38 -23.04 -12.12
CA LEU A 176 20.64 -23.78 -12.30
C LEU A 176 21.67 -23.41 -11.23
N ARG A 177 21.94 -22.12 -11.04
CA ARG A 177 22.85 -21.62 -10.00
C ARG A 177 22.54 -20.18 -9.64
N TRP A 178 22.94 -19.76 -8.44
CA TRP A 178 22.86 -18.36 -8.03
C TRP A 178 23.84 -17.48 -8.82
N GLU A 179 23.48 -16.22 -9.06
CA GLU A 179 24.41 -15.25 -9.65
C GLU A 179 25.53 -14.90 -8.65
N ASN A 180 25.15 -14.75 -7.37
CA ASN A 180 26.07 -14.51 -6.27
C ASN A 180 26.61 -15.85 -5.73
N ALA A 181 27.91 -15.90 -5.45
CA ALA A 181 28.58 -17.12 -4.96
C ALA A 181 28.15 -17.51 -3.53
N ASP A 182 27.78 -16.52 -2.71
CA ASP A 182 27.16 -16.74 -1.41
C ASP A 182 25.68 -16.32 -1.47
N PRO A 183 24.75 -17.27 -1.65
CA PRO A 183 23.31 -16.99 -1.67
C PRO A 183 22.71 -16.94 -0.27
N SER A 184 23.52 -16.59 0.75
CA SER A 184 23.05 -16.49 2.13
C SER A 184 21.80 -15.59 2.20
N PRO A 185 20.71 -16.04 2.85
CA PRO A 185 19.46 -15.29 2.86
C PRO A 185 19.67 -13.91 3.49
N ARG A 186 19.56 -12.86 2.67
CA ARG A 186 19.65 -11.47 3.14
C ARG A 186 18.28 -11.01 3.61
N ALA A 187 18.17 -10.55 4.85
CA ALA A 187 16.93 -10.00 5.38
C ALA A 187 16.50 -8.75 4.60
N ALA A 188 15.22 -8.66 4.24
CA ALA A 188 14.65 -7.44 3.68
C ALA A 188 14.26 -6.46 4.79
N GLY A 189 14.30 -5.17 4.47
CA GLY A 189 13.87 -4.13 5.40
C GLY A 189 12.37 -4.21 5.67
N GLU A 190 11.93 -3.76 6.85
CA GLU A 190 10.53 -3.83 7.30
C GLU A 190 9.54 -3.26 6.28
N ALA A 191 9.85 -2.09 5.71
CA ALA A 191 9.01 -1.43 4.71
C ALA A 191 8.75 -2.34 3.49
N ILE A 192 9.81 -2.99 3.00
CA ILE A 192 9.78 -3.89 1.85
C ILE A 192 8.94 -5.11 2.19
N THR A 193 9.25 -5.78 3.30
CA THR A 193 8.51 -6.97 3.73
C THR A 193 7.03 -6.67 3.95
N ALA A 194 6.68 -5.52 4.54
CA ALA A 194 5.29 -5.14 4.75
C ALA A 194 4.54 -4.87 3.44
N MET A 195 5.16 -4.20 2.47
CA MET A 195 4.60 -4.01 1.12
C MET A 195 4.44 -5.35 0.40
N ASP A 196 5.45 -6.20 0.43
CA ASP A 196 5.48 -7.46 -0.30
C ASP A 196 4.51 -8.49 0.28
N ARG A 197 4.31 -8.53 1.60
CA ARG A 197 3.26 -9.35 2.23
C ARG A 197 1.87 -8.92 1.77
N ARG A 198 1.61 -7.60 1.68
CA ARG A 198 0.34 -7.07 1.15
C ARG A 198 0.15 -7.41 -0.31
N THR A 199 1.19 -7.27 -1.13
CA THR A 199 1.19 -7.71 -2.54
C THR A 199 0.87 -9.21 -2.65
N TRP A 200 1.53 -10.05 -1.86
CA TRP A 200 1.26 -11.49 -1.83
C TRP A 200 -0.16 -11.83 -1.37
N GLN A 201 -0.67 -11.13 -0.35
CA GLN A 201 -2.05 -11.27 0.10
C GLN A 201 -3.03 -10.96 -1.03
N GLY A 202 -2.79 -9.87 -1.78
CA GLY A 202 -3.61 -9.52 -2.95
C GLY A 202 -3.62 -10.62 -4.01
N MET A 203 -2.48 -11.25 -4.27
CA MET A 203 -2.35 -12.32 -5.28
C MET A 203 -3.03 -13.62 -4.87
N THR A 204 -3.00 -13.96 -3.58
CA THR A 204 -3.48 -15.27 -3.09
C THR A 204 -4.90 -15.24 -2.55
N THR A 205 -5.38 -14.09 -2.08
CA THR A 205 -6.70 -13.96 -1.44
C THR A 205 -7.67 -13.04 -2.19
N GLY A 206 -7.20 -12.30 -3.19
CA GLY A 206 -8.01 -11.34 -3.94
C GLY A 206 -8.27 -10.01 -3.22
N TYR A 207 -7.73 -9.81 -2.01
CA TYR A 207 -7.84 -8.54 -1.27
C TYR A 207 -6.54 -8.19 -0.53
N VAL A 208 -6.44 -6.94 -0.08
CA VAL A 208 -5.33 -6.43 0.72
C VAL A 208 -5.86 -5.71 1.94
N GLU A 209 -5.32 -6.04 3.11
CA GLU A 209 -5.59 -5.32 4.35
C GLU A 209 -4.69 -4.07 4.45
N LEU A 210 -5.33 -2.90 4.48
CA LEU A 210 -4.68 -1.62 4.72
C LEU A 210 -5.17 -1.04 6.05
N PRO A 211 -4.38 -0.16 6.71
CA PRO A 211 -4.72 0.41 8.02
C PRO A 211 -6.13 1.02 8.10
N ARG A 212 -6.64 1.59 7.00
CA ARG A 212 -7.97 2.18 6.98
C ARG A 212 -9.10 1.17 6.78
N ARG A 213 -8.90 0.23 5.86
CA ARG A 213 -9.91 -0.72 5.41
C ARG A 213 -9.30 -1.76 4.47
N ARG A 214 -9.98 -2.89 4.35
CA ARG A 214 -9.75 -3.86 3.27
C ARG A 214 -10.05 -3.25 1.90
N ILE A 215 -9.19 -3.54 0.92
CA ILE A 215 -9.40 -3.18 -0.49
C ILE A 215 -9.26 -4.39 -1.42
N HIS A 216 -9.88 -4.33 -2.59
CA HIS A 216 -9.72 -5.35 -3.63
C HIS A 216 -8.29 -5.36 -4.19
N ALA A 217 -7.76 -6.53 -4.54
CA ALA A 217 -6.39 -6.69 -5.05
C ALA A 217 -6.12 -5.83 -6.30
N GLY A 218 -7.08 -5.73 -7.22
CA GLY A 218 -6.93 -4.87 -8.40
C GLY A 218 -6.75 -3.39 -8.08
N LEU A 219 -7.33 -2.90 -6.98
CA LEU A 219 -7.11 -1.53 -6.52
C LEU A 219 -5.69 -1.38 -5.93
N TRP A 220 -5.21 -2.39 -5.19
CA TRP A 220 -3.84 -2.40 -4.66
C TRP A 220 -2.79 -2.27 -5.77
N PHE A 221 -2.87 -3.10 -6.82
CA PHE A 221 -1.91 -3.05 -7.91
C PHE A 221 -1.94 -1.71 -8.65
N ARG A 222 -3.12 -1.12 -8.88
CA ARG A 222 -3.20 0.20 -9.52
C ARG A 222 -2.65 1.32 -8.63
N ILE A 223 -2.87 1.25 -7.31
CA ILE A 223 -2.26 2.18 -6.34
C ILE A 223 -0.73 2.05 -6.32
N LEU A 224 -0.20 0.82 -6.28
CA LEU A 224 1.24 0.59 -6.28
C LEU A 224 1.87 1.08 -7.59
N ARG A 225 1.24 0.78 -8.73
CA ARG A 225 1.71 1.26 -10.04
C ARG A 225 1.65 2.78 -10.13
N THR A 226 0.59 3.38 -9.61
CA THR A 226 0.42 4.82 -9.49
C THR A 226 1.57 5.45 -8.70
N LEU A 227 1.88 4.89 -7.53
CA LEU A 227 2.93 5.39 -6.65
C LEU A 227 4.30 5.34 -7.33
N LEU A 228 4.60 4.25 -8.04
CA LEU A 228 5.81 4.13 -8.85
C LEU A 228 5.90 5.21 -9.94
N ASP A 229 4.79 5.55 -10.60
CA ASP A 229 4.78 6.61 -11.62
C ASP A 229 4.92 8.01 -11.02
N GLU A 230 4.32 8.27 -9.85
CA GLU A 230 4.53 9.53 -9.12
C GLU A 230 5.98 9.68 -8.70
N LEU A 231 6.61 8.64 -8.15
CA LEU A 231 8.03 8.65 -7.77
C LEU A 231 8.97 8.84 -8.96
N ASN A 232 8.54 8.46 -10.16
CA ASN A 232 9.28 8.69 -11.40
C ASN A 232 9.05 10.08 -12.01
N THR A 233 8.23 10.93 -11.38
CA THR A 233 7.95 12.28 -11.87
C THR A 233 9.12 13.23 -11.55
N PRO A 234 9.62 14.03 -12.51
CA PRO A 234 10.68 15.01 -12.23
C PRO A 234 10.25 16.02 -11.16
N LEU A 235 11.13 16.30 -10.19
CA LEU A 235 10.84 17.22 -9.09
C LEU A 235 10.42 18.62 -9.58
N SER A 236 11.00 19.10 -10.67
CA SER A 236 10.65 20.39 -11.31
C SER A 236 9.18 20.47 -11.75
N THR A 237 8.53 19.32 -11.99
CA THR A 237 7.12 19.24 -12.39
C THR A 237 6.17 19.00 -11.22
N CYS A 238 6.69 18.81 -10.00
CA CYS A 238 5.89 18.49 -8.82
C CYS A 238 5.41 19.73 -8.05
N GLY A 239 5.87 20.94 -8.42
CA GLY A 239 5.48 22.19 -7.77
C GLY A 239 5.71 22.16 -6.26
N THR A 240 4.71 22.59 -5.50
CA THR A 240 4.74 22.62 -4.02
C THR A 240 4.85 21.24 -3.37
N TYR A 241 4.55 20.16 -4.10
CA TYR A 241 4.59 18.79 -3.59
C TYR A 241 5.94 18.08 -3.80
N ALA A 242 6.91 18.73 -4.44
CA ALA A 242 8.25 18.18 -4.65
C ALA A 242 8.94 17.75 -3.35
N GLY A 243 8.58 18.39 -2.22
CA GLY A 243 9.07 18.02 -0.89
C GLY A 243 8.80 16.58 -0.50
N TYR A 244 7.60 16.07 -0.78
CA TYR A 244 7.24 14.69 -0.43
C TYR A 244 8.06 13.67 -1.22
N ILE A 245 8.18 13.85 -2.53
CA ILE A 245 8.95 12.93 -3.38
C ILE A 245 10.43 12.95 -2.99
N ARG A 246 11.00 14.14 -2.78
CA ARG A 246 12.40 14.26 -2.37
C ARG A 246 12.65 13.55 -1.04
N HIS A 247 11.76 13.74 -0.06
CA HIS A 247 11.88 13.10 1.25
C HIS A 247 11.84 11.58 1.17
N VAL A 248 10.99 11.00 0.30
CA VAL A 248 10.97 9.54 0.08
C VAL A 248 12.32 9.05 -0.45
N TRP A 249 12.87 9.72 -1.48
CA TRP A 249 14.14 9.34 -2.09
C TRP A 249 15.32 9.47 -1.11
N GLU A 250 15.35 10.56 -0.34
CA GLU A 250 16.33 10.76 0.75
C GLU A 250 16.22 9.65 1.80
N ALA A 251 15.01 9.26 2.20
CA ALA A 251 14.77 8.24 3.21
C ALA A 251 15.17 6.82 2.78
N CYS A 252 15.15 6.50 1.48
CA CYS A 252 15.68 5.23 0.97
C CYS A 252 17.14 5.31 0.50
N GLY A 253 17.79 6.47 0.63
CA GLY A 253 19.22 6.64 0.33
C GLY A 253 19.55 6.67 -1.16
N TYR A 254 18.57 6.90 -2.03
CA TYR A 254 18.76 6.95 -3.49
C TYR A 254 18.54 8.37 -4.04
N PRO A 255 19.23 8.75 -5.13
CA PRO A 255 18.93 10.01 -5.81
C PRO A 255 17.50 10.00 -6.38
N PRO A 256 16.86 11.17 -6.56
CA PRO A 256 15.53 11.25 -7.15
C PRO A 256 15.41 10.46 -8.47
N ARG A 257 14.30 9.72 -8.59
CA ARG A 257 14.03 8.80 -9.71
C ARG A 257 15.12 7.73 -9.90
N ALA A 258 15.80 7.31 -8.83
CA ALA A 258 16.91 6.36 -8.91
C ALA A 258 18.00 6.80 -9.92
N GLY A 259 18.23 8.12 -10.04
CA GLY A 259 19.28 8.69 -10.90
C GLY A 259 18.92 8.75 -12.39
N GLN A 260 17.69 8.40 -12.77
CA GLN A 260 17.25 8.49 -14.16
C GLN A 260 17.24 9.94 -14.65
N SER A 261 17.64 10.14 -15.91
CA SER A 261 17.50 11.43 -16.62
C SER A 261 16.19 11.50 -17.41
N LEU A 262 15.89 10.46 -18.18
CA LEU A 262 14.69 10.32 -19.00
C LEU A 262 13.62 9.49 -18.30
N TRP A 263 12.36 9.90 -18.43
CA TRP A 263 11.25 9.09 -17.96
C TRP A 263 11.05 7.87 -18.88
N ARG A 264 10.85 6.70 -18.27
CA ARG A 264 10.46 5.46 -18.93
C ARG A 264 9.38 4.75 -18.09
N PRO A 265 8.50 3.95 -18.71
CA PRO A 265 7.59 3.08 -17.97
C PRO A 265 8.36 2.16 -17.02
N TYR A 266 7.79 1.89 -15.85
CA TYR A 266 8.39 1.02 -14.84
C TYR A 266 8.82 -0.35 -15.40
N GLU A 267 8.01 -0.90 -16.29
CA GLU A 267 8.20 -2.21 -16.94
C GLU A 267 9.43 -2.27 -17.84
N THR A 268 9.91 -1.13 -18.33
CA THR A 268 11.08 -1.02 -19.23
C THR A 268 12.32 -0.46 -18.55
N LEU A 269 12.25 -0.22 -17.24
CA LEU A 269 13.41 0.20 -16.45
C LEU A 269 14.45 -0.91 -16.36
N ASN A 270 15.72 -0.50 -16.30
CA ASN A 270 16.83 -1.39 -16.02
C ASN A 270 16.62 -2.09 -14.66
N PRO A 271 17.07 -3.35 -14.49
CA PRO A 271 16.81 -4.12 -13.26
C PRO A 271 17.17 -3.39 -11.96
N ALA A 272 18.36 -2.79 -11.88
CA ALA A 272 18.81 -2.06 -10.69
C ALA A 272 17.90 -0.87 -10.34
N VAL A 273 17.49 -0.09 -11.35
CA VAL A 273 16.58 1.06 -11.18
C VAL A 273 15.21 0.57 -10.74
N ARG A 274 14.73 -0.54 -11.31
CA ARG A 274 13.44 -1.13 -10.98
C ARG A 274 13.35 -1.58 -9.51
N ILE A 275 14.44 -2.13 -8.98
CA ILE A 275 14.58 -2.48 -7.56
C ILE A 275 14.47 -1.22 -6.69
N GLN A 276 15.29 -0.20 -6.96
CA GLN A 276 15.29 1.05 -6.20
C GLN A 276 13.93 1.77 -6.22
N MET A 277 13.21 1.70 -7.34
CA MET A 277 11.85 2.25 -7.46
C MET A 277 10.85 1.53 -6.54
N LEU A 278 10.91 0.20 -6.41
CA LEU A 278 10.07 -0.54 -5.46
C LEU A 278 10.46 -0.28 -4.01
N GLU A 279 11.76 -0.14 -3.71
CA GLU A 279 12.21 0.25 -2.37
C GLU A 279 11.70 1.64 -1.99
N ALA A 280 11.73 2.59 -2.93
CA ALA A 280 11.15 3.92 -2.74
C ALA A 280 9.63 3.86 -2.54
N ALA A 281 8.91 3.00 -3.28
CA ALA A 281 7.47 2.79 -3.08
C ALA A 281 7.16 2.20 -1.69
N ALA A 282 7.89 1.18 -1.26
CA ALA A 282 7.78 0.61 0.08
C ALA A 282 8.05 1.66 1.18
N THR A 283 9.09 2.47 0.98
CA THR A 283 9.46 3.57 1.88
C THR A 283 8.38 4.64 1.93
N ALA A 284 7.81 5.03 0.78
CA ALA A 284 6.70 5.99 0.73
C ALA A 284 5.50 5.48 1.51
N ILE A 285 5.09 4.22 1.32
CA ILE A 285 3.98 3.61 2.07
C ILE A 285 4.25 3.70 3.57
N ARG A 286 5.43 3.26 4.03
CA ARG A 286 5.80 3.33 5.45
C ARG A 286 5.73 4.76 6.02
N LEU A 287 6.26 5.76 5.28
CA LEU A 287 6.25 7.15 5.72
C LEU A 287 4.83 7.76 5.79
N ILE A 288 3.92 7.32 4.92
CA ILE A 288 2.50 7.72 4.95
C ILE A 288 1.80 7.04 6.14
N GLU A 289 2.04 5.75 6.35
CA GLU A 289 1.46 4.97 7.46
C GLU A 289 1.88 5.56 8.82
N SER A 290 3.15 5.92 8.98
CA SER A 290 3.69 6.51 10.20
C SER A 290 3.40 8.01 10.36
N ARG A 291 2.67 8.62 9.42
CA ARG A 291 2.34 10.06 9.38
C ARG A 291 3.53 11.01 9.31
N VAL A 292 4.74 10.52 9.01
CA VAL A 292 5.91 11.37 8.76
C VAL A 292 5.67 12.28 7.55
N ILE A 293 4.95 11.78 6.55
CA ILE A 293 4.41 12.59 5.45
C ILE A 293 2.90 12.45 5.37
N SER A 294 2.23 13.54 4.96
CA SER A 294 0.79 13.58 4.72
C SER A 294 0.51 14.13 3.32
N PRO A 295 0.76 13.33 2.27
CA PRO A 295 0.63 13.79 0.91
C PRO A 295 -0.85 14.03 0.53
N PRO A 296 -1.10 14.88 -0.49
CA PRO A 296 -2.44 15.32 -0.87
C PRO A 296 -3.24 14.29 -1.69
N GLY A 297 -2.62 13.19 -2.13
CA GLY A 297 -3.28 12.20 -2.98
C GLY A 297 -4.47 11.55 -2.27
N GLU A 298 -5.55 11.33 -3.02
CA GLU A 298 -6.80 10.80 -2.47
C GLU A 298 -6.61 9.42 -1.82
N GLN A 299 -5.79 8.57 -2.43
CA GLN A 299 -5.53 7.20 -1.98
C GLN A 299 -4.49 7.13 -0.87
N ALA A 300 -3.77 8.21 -0.56
CA ALA A 300 -2.89 8.26 0.61
C ALA A 300 -3.64 7.95 1.92
N LYS A 301 -4.92 8.33 1.98
CA LYS A 301 -5.78 8.11 3.14
C LYS A 301 -5.99 6.63 3.48
N LEU A 302 -5.81 5.71 2.52
CA LEU A 302 -5.99 4.27 2.75
C LEU A 302 -4.90 3.70 3.68
N PHE A 303 -3.75 4.34 3.70
CA PHE A 303 -2.60 3.99 4.55
C PHE A 303 -2.70 4.56 5.96
N TRP A 304 -3.74 5.34 6.25
CA TRP A 304 -3.95 5.89 7.58
C TRP A 304 -4.88 5.00 8.38
N SER A 305 -4.62 4.84 9.68
CA SER A 305 -5.60 4.23 10.58
C SER A 305 -6.95 4.94 10.43
N GLU A 306 -8.02 4.15 10.47
CA GLU A 306 -9.37 4.68 10.43
C GLU A 306 -9.55 5.71 11.56
N PRO A 307 -10.05 6.93 11.27
CA PRO A 307 -10.42 7.83 12.35
C PRO A 307 -11.48 7.11 13.18
N GLN A 308 -11.28 7.01 14.50
CA GLN A 308 -12.27 6.40 15.38
C GLN A 308 -13.57 7.19 15.30
N THR A 309 -14.47 6.81 14.41
CA THR A 309 -15.88 7.18 14.47
C THR A 309 -16.52 6.23 15.47
N GLU A 310 -16.93 6.77 16.62
CA GLU A 310 -17.80 6.05 17.55
C GLU A 310 -18.92 5.37 16.78
N PHE A 311 -19.08 4.08 17.02
CA PHE A 311 -20.02 3.20 16.35
C PHE A 311 -21.45 3.73 16.53
N THR A 312 -22.07 4.28 15.49
CA THR A 312 -23.49 4.64 15.53
C THR A 312 -24.32 3.42 15.14
N ASN A 313 -25.04 2.86 16.12
CA ASN A 313 -25.92 1.70 15.94
C ASN A 313 -27.05 2.00 14.94
N GLY A 314 -26.81 1.75 13.66
CA GLY A 314 -27.73 1.18 12.65
C GLY A 314 -29.18 1.68 12.52
N LEU A 315 -29.59 2.76 13.20
CA LEU A 315 -30.90 3.35 13.06
C LEU A 315 -30.88 4.30 11.86
N PRO A 316 -31.87 4.22 10.96
CA PRO A 316 -31.89 5.06 9.77
C PRO A 316 -32.25 6.48 10.18
N THR A 317 -31.23 7.32 10.41
CA THR A 317 -31.45 8.75 10.53
C THR A 317 -31.74 9.26 9.12
N ARG A 318 -33.04 9.45 8.84
CA ARG A 318 -33.55 10.15 7.66
C ARG A 318 -32.61 11.27 7.25
N GLU A 319 -32.23 11.27 5.97
CA GLU A 319 -31.54 12.38 5.31
C GLU A 319 -32.25 13.70 5.68
N ARG A 320 -31.65 14.42 6.63
CA ARG A 320 -31.85 15.86 6.71
C ARG A 320 -30.64 16.45 6.00
N LYS A 321 -30.91 17.20 4.94
CA LYS A 321 -30.01 18.21 4.37
C LYS A 321 -29.14 18.74 5.48
N GLN A 322 -27.83 18.70 5.28
CA GLN A 322 -26.83 19.20 6.21
C GLN A 322 -27.05 20.70 6.41
N GLU A 323 -27.98 21.06 7.29
CA GLU A 323 -27.96 22.33 7.98
C GLU A 323 -26.69 22.29 8.82
N SER A 324 -25.83 23.29 8.59
CA SER A 324 -24.62 23.52 9.36
C SER A 324 -24.92 23.43 10.85
N ILE A 325 -24.61 22.29 11.48
CA ILE A 325 -24.66 22.18 12.93
C ILE A 325 -23.60 23.13 13.45
N ASN A 326 -24.12 24.17 14.09
CA ASN A 326 -23.45 25.39 14.39
C ASN A 326 -22.55 25.13 15.60
N VAL A 327 -21.25 24.91 15.38
CA VAL A 327 -20.23 24.78 16.45
C VAL A 327 -20.38 25.93 17.47
N TRP A 328 -20.85 27.09 17.02
CA TRP A 328 -21.19 28.22 17.89
C TRP A 328 -22.40 27.99 18.81
N GLN A 329 -23.42 27.22 18.41
CA GLN A 329 -24.54 26.89 19.29
C GLN A 329 -24.12 25.96 20.44
N GLU A 330 -23.22 25.01 20.19
CA GLU A 330 -22.66 24.17 21.24
C GLU A 330 -21.73 24.96 22.16
N ALA A 331 -20.91 25.85 21.60
CA ALA A 331 -20.10 26.78 22.39
C ALA A 331 -20.97 27.70 23.26
N ILE A 332 -22.06 28.26 22.73
CA ILE A 332 -23.01 29.10 23.49
C ILE A 332 -23.69 28.29 24.60
N LYS A 333 -24.07 27.03 24.35
CA LYS A 333 -24.62 26.15 25.40
C LYS A 333 -23.60 25.89 26.50
N ALA A 334 -22.33 25.64 26.15
CA ALA A 334 -21.27 25.44 27.13
C ALA A 334 -21.00 26.69 27.97
N ILE A 335 -20.98 27.88 27.35
CA ILE A 335 -20.85 29.17 28.03
C ILE A 335 -22.03 29.41 28.97
N ASN A 336 -23.27 29.21 28.50
CA ASN A 336 -24.47 29.39 29.33
C ASN A 336 -24.49 28.44 30.53
N LYS A 337 -24.02 27.20 30.35
CA LYS A 337 -23.86 26.24 31.46
C LYS A 337 -22.80 26.71 32.45
N ALA A 338 -21.65 27.18 31.97
CA ALA A 338 -20.59 27.71 32.81
C ALA A 338 -21.04 28.96 33.61
N VAL A 339 -21.85 29.85 33.01
CA VAL A 339 -22.45 31.00 33.69
C VAL A 339 -23.42 30.55 34.78
N ALA A 340 -24.26 29.55 34.50
CA ALA A 340 -25.19 28.99 35.49
C ALA A 340 -24.44 28.36 36.68
N ASP A 341 -23.39 27.59 36.41
CA ASP A 341 -22.54 26.96 37.44
C ASP A 341 -21.77 28.02 38.26
N ALA A 342 -21.28 29.08 37.61
CA ALA A 342 -20.55 30.17 38.26
C ALA A 342 -21.38 30.95 39.31
N ARG A 343 -22.72 30.92 39.24
CA ARG A 343 -23.59 31.52 40.28
C ARG A 343 -23.46 30.83 41.63
N HIS A 344 -23.06 29.56 41.63
CA HIS A 344 -23.04 28.71 42.82
C HIS A 344 -21.65 28.14 43.12
N ASN A 345 -20.72 28.15 42.15
CA ASN A 345 -19.36 27.63 42.30
C ASN A 345 -18.30 28.77 42.18
N PRO A 346 -17.54 29.06 43.26
CA PRO A 346 -16.51 30.09 43.23
C PRO A 346 -15.35 29.80 42.28
N GLU A 347 -14.99 28.53 42.04
CA GLU A 347 -13.90 28.17 41.13
C GLU A 347 -14.31 28.42 39.68
N THR A 348 -15.51 27.98 39.29
CA THR A 348 -16.06 28.22 37.95
C THR A 348 -16.25 29.71 37.68
N ALA A 349 -16.67 30.48 38.68
CA ALA A 349 -16.77 31.94 38.59
C ALA A 349 -15.41 32.59 38.29
N ARG A 350 -14.34 32.15 38.97
CA ARG A 350 -12.97 32.65 38.75
C ARG A 350 -12.41 32.25 37.38
N SER A 351 -12.63 31.01 36.95
CA SER A 351 -12.21 30.56 35.61
C SER A 351 -12.93 31.31 34.49
N LEU A 352 -14.24 31.54 34.64
CA LEU A 352 -15.02 32.31 33.68
C LEU A 352 -14.59 33.78 33.66
N PHE A 353 -14.30 34.36 34.83
CA PHE A 353 -13.78 35.72 34.95
C PHE A 353 -12.39 35.86 34.31
N ALA A 354 -11.48 34.89 34.52
CA ALA A 354 -10.15 34.87 33.91
C ALA A 354 -10.19 34.74 32.39
N LEU A 355 -11.16 33.96 31.86
CA LEU A 355 -11.40 33.84 30.43
C LEU A 355 -11.92 35.17 29.84
N ALA A 356 -12.89 35.81 30.49
CA ALA A 356 -13.48 37.07 30.05
C ALA A 356 -12.53 38.27 30.20
N ALA A 357 -11.63 38.24 31.18
CA ALA A 357 -10.58 39.24 31.39
C ALA A 357 -9.41 39.10 30.40
N ASN A 358 -9.38 38.06 29.56
CA ASN A 358 -8.29 37.82 28.63
C ASN A 358 -8.15 38.97 27.62
N GLY A 359 -6.95 39.56 27.53
CA GLY A 359 -6.69 40.76 26.71
C GLY A 359 -7.01 42.12 27.37
N ARG A 360 -7.56 42.14 28.59
CA ARG A 360 -7.82 43.37 29.39
C ARG A 360 -7.30 43.29 30.82
N ARG A 361 -6.39 42.34 31.09
CA ARG A 361 -5.89 42.01 32.43
C ARG A 361 -5.16 43.16 33.14
N HIS A 362 -4.61 44.12 32.39
CA HIS A 362 -3.81 45.23 32.93
C HIS A 362 -4.56 46.56 33.01
N ASP A 363 -5.89 46.57 32.83
CA ASP A 363 -6.73 47.76 32.97
C ASP A 363 -7.72 47.61 34.15
N PRO A 364 -7.43 48.23 35.31
CA PRO A 364 -8.28 48.13 36.50
C PRO A 364 -9.71 48.60 36.29
N GLU A 365 -9.94 49.62 35.45
CA GLU A 365 -11.29 50.09 35.14
C GLU A 365 -12.08 49.05 34.33
N SER A 366 -11.44 48.38 33.38
CA SER A 366 -12.07 47.29 32.61
C SER A 366 -12.42 46.09 33.48
N LEU A 367 -11.57 45.74 34.45
CA LEU A 367 -11.85 44.64 35.38
C LEU A 367 -13.01 44.96 36.32
N GLU A 368 -13.13 46.21 36.79
CA GLU A 368 -14.23 46.61 37.67
C GLU A 368 -15.57 46.68 36.93
N ARG A 369 -15.56 47.13 35.66
CA ARG A 369 -16.73 47.04 34.78
C ARG A 369 -17.14 45.58 34.54
N LEU A 370 -16.17 44.69 34.32
CA LEU A 370 -16.44 43.26 34.14
C LEU A 370 -17.03 42.60 35.40
N ARG A 371 -16.54 42.96 36.60
CA ARG A 371 -17.14 42.51 37.88
C ARG A 371 -18.59 42.96 38.03
N THR A 372 -18.87 44.20 37.61
CA THR A 372 -20.23 44.76 37.60
C THR A 372 -21.15 44.00 36.64
N GLU A 373 -20.65 43.59 35.47
CA GLU A 373 -21.40 42.77 34.51
C GLU A 373 -21.68 41.35 35.05
N PHE A 374 -20.70 40.70 35.65
CA PHE A 374 -20.88 39.37 36.28
C PHE A 374 -21.90 39.42 37.43
N SER A 375 -21.93 40.51 38.20
CA SER A 375 -22.94 40.75 39.23
C SER A 375 -24.36 40.85 38.65
N LYS A 376 -24.53 41.53 37.50
CA LYS A 376 -25.82 41.62 36.80
C LYS A 376 -26.32 40.26 36.32
N ASP A 377 -25.41 39.35 35.98
CA ASP A 377 -25.73 37.97 35.59
C ASP A 377 -25.92 37.03 36.78
N GLY A 378 -25.95 37.56 38.01
CA GLY A 378 -26.26 36.82 39.23
C GLY A 378 -25.08 36.06 39.83
N ILE A 379 -23.84 36.32 39.38
CA ILE A 379 -22.63 35.74 39.95
C ILE A 379 -22.22 36.56 41.19
N PRO A 380 -22.14 35.96 42.39
CA PRO A 380 -21.84 36.71 43.61
C PRO A 380 -20.47 37.38 43.58
N LEU A 381 -20.43 38.71 43.80
CA LEU A 381 -19.18 39.50 43.85
C LEU A 381 -18.17 38.97 44.89
N LYS A 382 -18.64 38.32 45.97
CA LYS A 382 -17.78 37.66 46.97
C LYS A 382 -16.88 36.56 46.38
N PHE A 383 -17.22 36.00 45.23
CA PHE A 383 -16.38 35.02 44.54
C PHE A 383 -15.21 35.67 43.79
N LEU A 384 -15.32 36.97 43.49
CA LEU A 384 -14.43 37.75 42.62
C LEU A 384 -13.72 38.92 43.33
N SER A 385 -14.10 39.26 44.57
CA SER A 385 -13.64 40.45 45.31
C SER A 385 -12.17 40.44 45.72
N HIS A 386 -11.51 39.28 45.69
CA HIS A 386 -10.10 39.10 46.04
C HIS A 386 -9.30 38.34 44.97
N TYR A 387 -9.87 38.17 43.77
CA TYR A 387 -9.23 37.42 42.70
C TYR A 387 -8.55 38.37 41.72
N ASP A 388 -7.23 38.22 41.60
CA ASP A 388 -6.38 38.90 40.63
C ASP A 388 -5.88 37.88 39.59
N PRO A 389 -6.19 38.02 38.29
CA PRO A 389 -5.91 37.00 37.26
C PRO A 389 -4.43 36.90 36.83
N ASP A 390 -3.49 37.36 37.67
CA ASP A 390 -2.05 37.41 37.36
C ASP A 390 -1.34 36.04 37.41
N GLU A 391 -2.02 34.94 37.74
CA GLU A 391 -1.46 33.60 37.56
C GLU A 391 -1.71 33.04 36.15
N PRO A 392 -0.66 32.55 35.46
CA PRO A 392 -0.77 32.00 34.12
C PRO A 392 -1.56 30.69 34.11
N PHE A 393 -2.44 30.57 33.12
CA PHE A 393 -3.28 29.40 32.85
C PHE A 393 -2.44 28.28 32.19
N ALA A 394 -1.47 27.71 32.91
CA ALA A 394 -0.81 26.45 32.56
C ALA A 394 0.18 26.03 33.67
N CYS A 395 -0.21 25.05 34.50
CA CYS A 395 0.63 23.94 34.99
C CYS A 395 0.01 23.29 36.24
N LEU A 396 -0.80 22.24 36.06
CA LEU A 396 -0.90 21.16 37.03
C LEU A 396 -0.84 19.81 36.29
N THR A 397 0.41 19.38 36.15
CA THR A 397 0.97 18.02 36.18
C THR A 397 -0.01 16.85 36.39
N LEU A 398 -0.06 15.96 35.38
CA LEU A 398 -0.38 14.55 35.55
C LEU A 398 0.72 13.87 36.40
N ASN A 399 0.27 13.11 37.41
CA ASN A 399 0.98 12.08 38.17
C ASN A 399 1.97 12.51 39.28
N ASN A 400 1.48 12.45 40.52
CA ASN A 400 2.20 11.86 41.66
C ASN A 400 1.17 11.24 42.61
N ALA A 401 0.75 10.02 42.29
CA ALA A 401 0.00 9.15 43.19
C ALA A 401 0.60 7.74 43.14
N LEU A 402 1.82 7.62 43.64
CA LEU A 402 2.39 6.37 44.11
C LEU A 402 3.23 6.73 45.33
N TYR A 403 2.69 6.56 46.53
CA TYR A 403 3.29 5.75 47.58
C TYR A 403 2.28 5.53 48.71
N ASP A 404 2.29 4.28 49.19
CA ASP A 404 1.90 3.80 50.52
C ASP A 404 0.44 3.56 50.87
N LYS A 405 0.08 2.27 50.75
CA LYS A 405 -0.24 1.43 51.92
C LYS A 405 0.34 0.02 51.76
N PHE A 406 1.56 -0.18 52.26
CA PHE A 406 2.05 -1.24 53.17
C PHE A 406 3.55 -1.45 53.03
#